data_AF-A0A9X4PJW9-F1
#
_entry.id   AF-A0A9X4PJW9-F1
#
_cell.length_a   1.000
_cell.length_b   1.000
_cell.length_c   1.000
_cell.angle_alpha   90.00
_cell.angle_beta   90.00
_cell.angle_gamma   90.00
#
_symmetry.space_group_name_H-M   'P 1'
#
loop_
_entity.id
_entity.type
_entity.pdbx_description
1 polymer ?
#
loop_
_entity_poly.entity_id
_entity_poly.type
_entity_poly.pdbx_seq_one_letter_code
_entity_poly.pdbx_strand_id
1 'polypeptide(L)' 'MNVTIPGNPKLFAEAKINLSGFCQEIEGEWVINRAEHILDNRGYRTMIEASICIFS' A
#
# COMPACT_ATOMS: atom_id res chain seq x y z
N MET A 1 2.82 0.75 -8.22
CA MET A 1 3.69 1.14 -7.09
C MET A 1 3.95 -0.06 -6.20
N ASN A 2 5.15 -0.15 -5.62
CA ASN A 2 5.47 -1.07 -4.54
C ASN A 2 6.01 -0.28 -3.33
N VAL A 3 5.54 -0.56 -2.12
CA VAL A 3 6.00 0.09 -0.90
C VAL A 3 6.05 -0.88 0.28
N THR A 4 7.03 -0.68 1.17
CA THR A 4 7.10 -1.36 2.47
C THR A 4 6.78 -0.36 3.57
N ILE A 5 5.87 -0.71 4.48
CA ILE A 5 5.45 0.12 5.60
C ILE A 5 5.55 -0.65 6.93
N PRO A 6 5.54 0.05 8.09
CA PRO A 6 5.28 -0.59 9.37
C PRO A 6 4.00 -1.44 9.29
N GLY A 7 4.04 -2.60 9.93
CA GLY A 7 2.99 -3.60 9.80
C GLY A 7 1.60 -3.06 10.12
N ASN A 8 0.68 -3.23 9.18
CA ASN A 8 -0.71 -2.81 9.28
C ASN A 8 -1.62 -3.96 8.80
N PRO A 9 -2.33 -4.63 9.71
CA PRO A 9 -3.15 -5.80 9.38
C PRO A 9 -4.51 -5.42 8.78
N LYS A 10 -4.83 -4.12 8.71
CA LYS A 10 -6.06 -3.62 8.09
C LYS A 10 -5.92 -3.45 6.57
N LEU A 11 -4.74 -3.70 6.01
CA LEU A 11 -4.49 -3.58 4.58
C LEU A 11 -4.63 -4.96 3.93
N PHE A 12 -5.43 -5.01 2.88
CA PHE A 12 -5.73 -6.21 2.11
C PHE A 12 -5.85 -5.83 0.64
N ALA A 13 -5.89 -6.83 -0.26
CA ALA A 13 -6.12 -6.58 -1.68
C ALA A 13 -7.47 -5.87 -1.90
N GLU A 14 -7.58 -5.09 -2.98
CA GLU A 14 -8.75 -4.31 -3.38
C GLU A 14 -9.11 -3.13 -2.45
N ALA A 15 -8.41 -2.97 -1.32
CA ALA A 15 -8.55 -1.78 -0.48
C ALA A 15 -8.06 -0.53 -1.22
N LYS A 16 -8.81 0.57 -1.08
CA LYS A 16 -8.39 1.89 -1.54
C LYS A 16 -7.44 2.53 -0.52
N ILE A 17 -6.36 3.12 -1.02
CA ILE A 17 -5.43 3.93 -0.24
C ILE A 17 -5.24 5.29 -0.91
N ASN A 18 -4.96 6.30 -0.10
CA ASN A 18 -4.59 7.63 -0.58
C ASN A 18 -3.12 7.89 -0.24
N LEU A 19 -2.32 8.20 -1.26
CA LEU A 19 -0.92 8.59 -1.10
C LEU A 19 -0.83 10.10 -1.06
N SER A 20 -0.24 10.61 0.02
CA SER A 20 -0.01 12.04 0.25
C SER A 20 1.40 12.26 0.79
N GLY A 21 1.97 13.44 0.53
CA GLY A 21 3.34 13.78 0.95
C GLY A 21 4.41 13.19 0.03
N PHE A 22 4.04 12.81 -1.20
CA PHE A 22 4.93 12.29 -2.22
C PHE A 22 5.06 13.28 -3.40
N CYS A 23 5.88 12.97 -4.41
CA CYS A 23 5.89 13.76 -5.65
C CYS A 23 4.50 13.78 -6.29
N GLN A 24 4.14 14.90 -6.90
CA GLN A 24 2.79 15.15 -7.45
C GLN A 24 2.32 14.07 -8.45
N GLU A 25 3.25 13.40 -9.14
CA GLU A 25 2.96 12.31 -10.09
C GLU A 25 2.45 11.01 -9.44
N ILE A 26 2.67 10.82 -8.14
CA ILE A 26 2.29 9.61 -7.40
C ILE A 26 1.28 9.86 -6.27
N GLU A 27 0.96 11.13 -5.98
CA GLU A 27 -0.14 11.47 -5.07
C GLU A 27 -1.50 11.06 -5.64
N GLY A 28 -2.45 10.75 -4.74
CA GLY A 28 -3.84 10.45 -5.12
C GLY A 28 -4.31 9.06 -4.68
N GLU A 29 -5.40 8.60 -5.31
CA GLU A 29 -6.04 7.32 -4.99
C GLU A 29 -5.40 6.13 -5.71
N TRP A 30 -5.16 5.07 -4.96
CA TRP A 30 -4.62 3.81 -5.45
C TRP A 30 -5.45 2.65 -4.92
N VAL A 31 -5.45 1.54 -5.66
CA VAL A 31 -6.05 0.27 -5.27
C VAL A 31 -4.94 -0.73 -5.00
N ILE A 32 -4.97 -1.37 -3.84
CA ILE A 32 -4.00 -2.42 -3.50
C ILE A 32 -4.29 -3.66 -4.35
N ASN A 33 -3.29 -4.15 -5.08
CA ASN A 33 -3.35 -5.41 -5.82
C ASN A 33 -2.91 -6.59 -4.92
N ARG A 34 -1.89 -6.38 -4.08
CA ARG A 34 -1.38 -7.38 -3.13
C ARG A 34 -0.93 -6.70 -1.85
N ALA A 35 -1.31 -7.29 -0.72
CA ALA A 35 -0.76 -6.98 0.60
C ALA A 35 -0.10 -8.25 1.17
N GLU A 36 1.18 -8.17 1.49
CA GLU A 36 1.95 -9.26 2.09
C GLU A 36 2.38 -8.87 3.50
N HIS A 37 1.95 -9.66 4.48
CA HIS A 37 2.24 -9.45 5.89
C HIS A 37 3.40 -10.35 6.32
N ILE A 38 4.49 -9.74 6.79
CA ILE A 38 5.67 -10.48 7.20
C ILE A 38 5.97 -10.16 8.66
N LEU A 39 6.02 -11.22 9.48
CA LEU A 39 6.44 -11.16 10.88
C LEU A 39 7.72 -11.97 11.04
N ASP A 40 8.83 -11.30 11.34
CA ASP A 40 10.12 -11.94 11.61
C ASP A 40 10.89 -11.22 12.73
N ASN A 41 12.17 -11.54 12.89
CA ASN A 41 13.04 -10.95 13.91
C ASN A 41 13.28 -9.44 13.75
N ARG A 42 12.83 -8.82 12.64
CA ARG A 42 12.85 -7.37 12.41
C ARG A 42 11.51 -6.71 12.72
N GLY A 43 10.53 -7.47 13.23
CA GLY A 43 9.20 -7.01 13.58
C GLY A 43 8.17 -7.27 12.49
N TYR A 44 7.03 -6.57 12.60
CA TYR A 44 5.91 -6.70 11.68
C TYR A 44 5.99 -5.64 10.58
N ARG A 45 6.02 -6.07 9.32
CA ARG A 45 5.98 -5.21 8.13
C ARG A 45 4.89 -5.65 7.16
N THR A 46 4.38 -4.70 6.39
CA THR A 46 3.49 -4.98 5.26
C THR A 46 4.13 -4.48 3.98
N MET A 47 4.24 -5.36 2.99
CA MET A 47 4.61 -5.01 1.61
C MET A 47 3.34 -4.86 0.78
N ILE A 48 3.23 -3.77 0.03
CA ILE A 48 2.06 -3.40 -0.74
C ILE A 48 2.45 -3.23 -2.19
N GLU A 49 1.71 -3.88 -3.09
CA GLU A 49 1.67 -3.55 -4.50
C GLU A 49 0.32 -2.93 -4.83
N ALA A 50 0.34 -1.79 -5.51
CA ALA A 50 -0.87 -1.02 -5.83
C ALA A 50 -0.82 -0.41 -7.24
N SER A 51 -1.99 -0.16 -7.81
CA SER A 51 -2.19 0.54 -9.09
C SER A 51 -3.04 1.79 -8.90
N ILE A 52 -2.92 2.75 -9.82
CA ILE A 52 -3.74 3.97 -9.82
C ILE A 52 -5.22 3.58 -9.86
N CYS A 53 -6.03 4.20 -9.01
CA CYS A 53 -7.48 4.01 -9.01
C CYS A 53 -8.06 4.69 -10.25
N ILE A 54 -8.60 3.91 -11.18
CA ILE A 54 -9.17 4.38 -12.46
C ILE A 54 -10.71 4.44 -12.47
N PHE A 55 -11.34 4.30 -11.31
CA PHE A 55 -12.80 4.40 -11.18
C PHE A 55 -13.17 5.81 -10.68
N SER A 56 -13.59 6.66 -11.62
CA SER A 56 -14.08 8.03 -11.43
C SER A 56 -15.54 8.08 -10.99
#